data_AF-A0AA42YDR0-F1
#
_entry.id   AF-A0AA42YDR0-F1
#
_cell.length_a   1.000
_cell.length_b   1.000
_cell.length_c   1.000
_cell.angle_alpha   90.00
_cell.angle_beta   90.00
_cell.angle_gamma   90.00
#
_symmetry.space_group_name_H-M   'P 1'
#
loop_
_entity.id
_entity.type
_entity.pdbx_description
1 polymer ?
#
loop_
_entity_poly.entity_id
_entity_poly.type
_entity_poly.pdbx_seq_one_letter_code
_entity_poly.pdbx_strand_id
1 'polypeptide(L)'
;MKKLSTLLTVAALVLPLGACMQHTYVLGAGTLDDEIVYKHWHHHWLFGLIRPQLQEKVDIDKLCPSGDAVIHQEASFANGIIDWLTFFIYSPTTVTVTCAGGEGDAMAAVELSADEVMAIASDPRFHEAVRHLAPQRLDELEAALADR
;
A
#
# COMPACT_ATOMS: atom_id res chain seq x y z
N MET A 1 -0.70 -42.27 -29.53
CA MET A 1 -0.37 -42.39 -28.09
C MET A 1 0.95 -41.73 -27.70
N LYS A 2 2.09 -42.02 -28.35
CA LYS A 2 3.39 -41.37 -28.02
C LYS A 2 3.35 -39.84 -28.08
N LYS A 3 2.77 -39.26 -29.16
CA LYS A 3 2.67 -37.81 -29.33
C LYS A 3 1.75 -37.11 -28.29
N LEU A 4 0.67 -37.78 -27.88
CA LEU A 4 -0.28 -37.26 -26.87
C LEU A 4 0.32 -37.30 -25.46
N SER A 5 1.07 -38.37 -25.16
CA SER A 5 1.81 -38.50 -23.90
C SER A 5 2.89 -37.43 -23.78
N THR A 6 3.68 -37.18 -24.83
CA THR A 6 4.70 -36.11 -24.83
C THR A 6 4.08 -34.71 -24.66
N LEU A 7 2.93 -34.44 -25.28
CA LEU A 7 2.21 -33.16 -25.12
C LEU A 7 1.74 -32.93 -23.67
N LEU A 8 1.22 -33.97 -23.02
CA LEU A 8 0.83 -33.91 -21.60
C LEU A 8 2.03 -33.67 -20.67
N THR A 9 3.19 -34.29 -20.95
CA THR A 9 4.40 -34.10 -20.14
C THR A 9 4.96 -32.68 -20.27
N VAL A 10 4.95 -32.13 -21.49
CA VAL A 10 5.40 -30.74 -21.74
C VAL A 10 4.45 -29.74 -21.09
N ALA A 11 3.13 -29.94 -21.20
CA ALA A 11 2.15 -29.08 -20.54
C ALA A 11 2.33 -29.09 -19.01
N ALA A 12 2.49 -30.27 -18.41
CA ALA A 12 2.72 -30.41 -16.97
C ALA A 12 4.00 -29.72 -16.49
N LEU A 13 5.02 -29.61 -17.34
CA LEU A 13 6.28 -28.95 -17.00
C LEU A 13 6.23 -27.42 -17.20
N VAL A 14 5.45 -26.93 -18.16
CA VAL A 14 5.40 -25.50 -18.52
C VAL A 14 4.36 -24.72 -17.71
N LEU A 15 3.21 -25.32 -17.39
CA LEU A 15 2.14 -24.70 -16.60
C LEU A 15 2.58 -24.13 -15.24
N PRO A 16 3.44 -24.79 -14.43
CA PRO A 16 3.82 -24.25 -13.12
C PRO A 16 4.79 -23.05 -13.18
N LEU A 17 5.44 -22.79 -14.32
CA LEU A 17 6.45 -21.72 -14.42
C LEU A 17 5.85 -20.30 -14.39
N GLY A 18 4.54 -20.15 -14.62
CA GLY A 18 3.85 -18.86 -14.62
C GLY A 18 3.22 -18.44 -13.27
N ALA A 19 3.28 -19.28 -12.24
CA ALA A 19 2.45 -19.13 -11.04
C ALA A 19 3.06 -18.25 -9.93
N CYS A 20 4.24 -17.67 -10.11
CA CYS A 20 4.86 -16.81 -9.10
C CYS A 20 4.42 -15.34 -9.25
N MET A 21 3.11 -15.10 -9.14
CA MET A 21 2.55 -13.74 -9.12
C MET A 21 2.40 -13.28 -7.67
N GLN A 22 3.52 -12.85 -7.08
CA GLN A 22 3.56 -12.19 -5.78
C GLN A 22 4.33 -10.89 -5.91
N HIS A 23 3.78 -9.81 -5.35
CA HIS A 23 4.37 -8.48 -5.35
C HIS A 23 4.25 -7.89 -3.96
N THR A 24 5.35 -7.36 -3.43
CA THR A 24 5.36 -6.66 -2.14
C THR A 24 5.86 -5.26 -2.36
N TYR A 25 5.09 -4.27 -1.91
CA TYR A 25 5.47 -2.86 -1.88
C TYR A 25 5.69 -2.46 -0.43
N VAL A 26 6.89 -2.01 -0.11
CA VAL A 26 7.24 -1.52 1.23
C VAL A 26 7.30 0.00 1.17
N LEU A 27 6.50 0.65 1.99
CA LEU A 27 6.45 2.09 2.19
C LEU A 27 7.05 2.38 3.57
N GLY A 28 8.09 3.23 3.59
CA GLY A 28 8.77 3.63 4.81
C GLY A 28 9.33 2.45 5.62
N ALA A 29 9.01 2.40 6.91
CA ALA A 29 9.49 1.38 7.86
C ALA A 29 8.57 0.15 8.00
N GLY A 30 7.57 0.00 7.12
CA GLY A 30 6.64 -1.13 7.11
C GLY A 30 7.30 -2.51 7.09
N THR A 31 6.74 -3.48 7.83
CA THR A 31 7.10 -4.91 7.74
C THR A 31 5.87 -5.80 7.49
N LEU A 32 6.13 -7.03 7.02
CA LEU A 32 5.07 -8.04 6.78
C LEU A 32 4.58 -8.69 8.08
N ASP A 33 5.29 -8.52 9.19
CA ASP A 33 4.95 -9.07 10.50
C ASP A 33 4.02 -8.15 11.29
N ASP A 34 3.75 -6.95 10.77
CA ASP A 34 2.87 -5.97 11.39
C ASP A 34 1.38 -6.35 11.26
N GLU A 35 0.52 -5.58 11.93
CA GLU A 35 -0.92 -5.83 11.95
C GLU A 35 -1.54 -5.71 10.55
N ILE A 36 -2.35 -6.71 10.18
CA ILE A 36 -3.11 -6.71 8.92
C ILE A 36 -4.36 -5.85 9.09
N VAL A 37 -4.34 -4.65 8.50
CA VAL A 37 -5.46 -3.72 8.51
C VAL A 37 -6.43 -3.92 7.34
N TYR A 38 -5.96 -4.53 6.25
CA TYR A 38 -6.77 -4.76 5.06
C TYR A 38 -6.41 -6.10 4.41
N LYS A 39 -7.42 -6.90 4.07
CA LYS A 39 -7.23 -8.14 3.33
C LYS A 39 -8.45 -8.46 2.48
N HIS A 40 -8.37 -8.19 1.18
CA HIS A 40 -9.48 -8.40 0.25
C HIS A 40 -9.02 -8.89 -1.12
N TRP A 41 -9.97 -9.41 -1.89
CA TRP A 41 -9.75 -9.79 -3.27
C TRP A 41 -9.85 -8.56 -4.17
N HIS A 42 -8.83 -8.37 -4.98
CA HIS A 42 -8.81 -7.40 -6.06
C HIS A 42 -9.12 -8.11 -7.38
N HIS A 43 -10.09 -7.57 -8.10
CA HIS A 43 -10.67 -8.18 -9.29
C HIS A 43 -9.98 -7.66 -10.56
N HIS A 44 -9.28 -8.53 -11.28
CA HIS A 44 -8.66 -8.17 -12.56
C HIS A 44 -9.42 -8.84 -13.70
N TRP A 45 -10.11 -8.03 -14.50
CA TRP A 45 -10.81 -8.49 -15.70
C TRP A 45 -9.99 -8.17 -16.93
N LEU A 46 -9.91 -9.13 -17.86
CA LEU A 46 -9.12 -9.02 -19.09
C LEU A 46 -7.70 -8.54 -18.77
N PHE A 47 -7.02 -9.24 -17.85
CA PHE A 47 -5.66 -8.91 -17.41
C PHE A 47 -5.52 -7.48 -16.82
N GLY A 48 -6.58 -6.96 -16.20
CA GLY A 48 -6.59 -5.65 -15.53
C GLY A 48 -6.96 -4.47 -16.44
N LEU A 49 -7.35 -4.71 -17.69
CA LEU A 49 -7.84 -3.66 -18.60
C LEU A 49 -9.14 -3.04 -18.12
N ILE A 50 -9.99 -3.84 -17.48
CA ILE A 50 -11.27 -3.38 -16.93
C ILE A 50 -11.13 -3.34 -15.41
N ARG A 51 -11.29 -2.14 -14.84
CA ARG A 51 -11.51 -1.95 -13.41
C ARG A 51 -13.01 -2.01 -13.12
N PRO A 52 -13.52 -3.07 -12.46
CA PRO A 52 -14.92 -3.14 -12.10
C PRO A 52 -15.25 -2.07 -11.05
N GLN A 53 -16.44 -1.49 -11.11
CA GLN A 53 -16.88 -0.48 -10.13
C GLN A 53 -17.12 -1.05 -8.73
N LEU A 54 -17.19 -2.37 -8.63
CA LEU A 54 -17.24 -3.09 -7.36
C LEU A 54 -15.87 -3.16 -6.66
N GLN A 55 -14.79 -2.76 -7.35
CA GLN A 55 -13.47 -2.73 -6.73
C GLN A 55 -13.36 -1.51 -5.82
N GLU A 56 -13.19 -1.78 -4.54
CA GLU A 56 -12.99 -0.74 -3.53
C GLU A 56 -11.68 0.00 -3.80
N LYS A 57 -11.74 1.34 -3.74
CA LYS A 57 -10.53 2.15 -3.76
C LYS A 57 -9.91 2.12 -2.38
N VAL A 58 -8.74 1.52 -2.29
CA VAL A 58 -7.95 1.47 -1.06
C VAL A 58 -7.19 2.79 -0.93
N ASP A 59 -7.54 3.57 0.08
CA ASP A 59 -6.89 4.83 0.43
C ASP A 59 -5.88 4.54 1.55
N ILE A 60 -4.62 4.36 1.17
CA ILE A 60 -3.56 3.92 2.08
C ILE A 60 -3.32 4.96 3.18
N ASP A 61 -3.46 6.26 2.87
CA ASP A 61 -3.26 7.34 3.86
C ASP A 61 -4.32 7.31 4.97
N LYS A 62 -5.53 6.81 4.65
CA LYS A 62 -6.59 6.60 5.65
C LYS A 62 -6.39 5.32 6.46
N LEU A 63 -5.79 4.30 5.86
CA LEU A 63 -5.55 3.01 6.52
C LEU A 63 -4.33 3.04 7.42
N CYS A 64 -3.24 3.67 6.96
CA CYS A 64 -1.98 3.83 7.67
C CYS A 64 -1.63 5.33 7.74
N PRO A 65 -2.12 6.07 8.75
CA PRO A 65 -1.81 7.50 8.92
C PRO A 65 -0.30 7.84 9.01
N SER A 66 0.54 6.84 9.33
CA SER A 66 2.00 6.93 9.42
C SER A 66 2.65 7.17 8.09
N GLY A 67 2.02 6.67 7.02
CA GLY A 67 2.67 6.45 5.74
C GLY A 67 3.61 5.23 5.71
N ASP A 68 3.81 4.54 6.84
CA ASP A 68 4.59 3.31 6.92
C ASP A 68 3.67 2.09 6.73
N ALA A 69 3.76 1.45 5.57
CA ALA A 69 2.86 0.36 5.21
C ALA A 69 3.52 -0.68 4.30
N VAL A 70 3.08 -1.93 4.37
CA VAL A 70 3.46 -2.96 3.40
C VAL A 70 2.22 -3.46 2.68
N ILE A 71 2.23 -3.36 1.37
CA ILE A 71 1.18 -3.88 0.51
C ILE A 71 1.70 -5.16 -0.12
N HIS A 72 1.14 -6.30 0.31
CA HIS A 72 1.44 -7.61 -0.24
C HIS A 72 0.29 -8.08 -1.13
N GLN A 73 0.58 -8.26 -2.42
CA GLN A 73 -0.34 -8.80 -3.41
C GLN A 73 0.10 -10.20 -3.82
N GLU A 74 -0.84 -11.15 -3.80
CA GLU A 74 -0.57 -12.54 -4.17
C GLU A 74 -1.70 -13.18 -4.98
N ALA A 75 -1.33 -14.07 -5.90
CA ALA A 75 -2.26 -15.02 -6.51
C ALA A 75 -2.31 -16.30 -5.65
N SER A 76 -3.31 -16.41 -4.78
CA SER A 76 -3.54 -17.61 -3.98
C SER A 76 -3.94 -18.82 -4.85
N PHE A 77 -3.85 -20.03 -4.28
CA PHE A 77 -4.31 -21.24 -4.97
C PHE A 77 -5.78 -21.17 -5.40
N ALA A 78 -6.66 -20.64 -4.54
CA ALA A 78 -8.07 -20.44 -4.86
C ALA A 78 -8.25 -19.45 -6.03
N ASN A 79 -7.45 -18.38 -6.05
CA ASN A 79 -7.46 -17.42 -7.15
C ASN A 79 -7.05 -18.08 -8.48
N GLY A 80 -6.02 -18.93 -8.47
CA GLY A 80 -5.58 -19.67 -9.65
C GLY A 80 -6.62 -20.64 -10.20
N ILE A 81 -7.42 -21.28 -9.33
CA ILE A 81 -8.55 -22.12 -9.77
C ILE A 81 -9.60 -21.27 -10.47
N ILE A 82 -9.99 -20.13 -9.89
CA ILE A 82 -10.99 -19.24 -10.49
C ILE A 82 -10.50 -18.69 -11.83
N ASP A 83 -9.24 -18.29 -11.89
CA ASP A 83 -8.58 -17.82 -13.11
C ASP A 83 -8.66 -18.88 -14.21
N TRP A 84 -8.31 -20.13 -13.89
CA TRP A 84 -8.42 -21.24 -14.83
C TRP A 84 -9.87 -21.55 -15.25
N LEU A 85 -10.82 -21.55 -14.31
CA LEU A 85 -12.24 -21.81 -14.58
C LEU A 85 -12.87 -20.73 -15.48
N THR A 86 -12.34 -19.52 -15.44
CA THR A 86 -12.78 -18.40 -16.28
C THR A 86 -11.93 -18.24 -17.54
N PHE A 87 -11.11 -19.23 -17.89
CA PHE A 87 -10.22 -19.21 -19.06
C PHE A 87 -9.30 -17.98 -19.09
N PHE A 88 -8.76 -17.58 -17.93
CA PHE A 88 -7.86 -16.45 -17.75
C PHE A 88 -8.49 -15.06 -18.04
N ILE A 89 -9.82 -14.98 -18.15
CA ILE A 89 -10.54 -13.72 -18.36
C ILE A 89 -10.69 -12.95 -17.05
N TYR A 90 -10.81 -13.67 -15.92
CA TYR A 90 -10.96 -13.10 -14.60
C TYR A 90 -9.90 -13.68 -13.65
N SER A 91 -8.90 -12.87 -13.35
CA SER A 91 -7.72 -13.26 -12.58
C SER A 91 -7.70 -12.52 -11.24
N PRO A 92 -8.49 -12.94 -10.23
CA PRO A 92 -8.46 -12.29 -8.93
C PRO A 92 -7.09 -12.42 -8.26
N THR A 93 -6.71 -11.44 -7.45
CA THR A 93 -5.55 -11.54 -6.55
C THR A 93 -5.96 -11.12 -5.15
N THR A 94 -5.29 -11.64 -4.13
CA THR A 94 -5.46 -11.19 -2.76
C THR A 94 -4.51 -10.03 -2.49
N VAL A 95 -5.01 -8.91 -1.98
CA VAL A 95 -4.18 -7.80 -1.51
C VAL A 95 -4.31 -7.73 0.01
N THR A 96 -3.17 -7.72 0.68
CA THR A 96 -3.02 -7.59 2.11
C THR A 96 -2.24 -6.31 2.38
N VAL A 97 -2.73 -5.44 3.26
CA VAL A 97 -2.02 -4.25 3.72
C VAL A 97 -1.75 -4.39 5.20
N THR A 98 -0.49 -4.20 5.57
CA THR A 98 -0.05 -4.07 6.96
C THR A 98 0.45 -2.65 7.20
N CYS A 99 0.22 -2.08 8.39
CA CYS A 99 0.78 -0.78 8.80
C CYS A 99 1.87 -1.01 9.84
N ALA A 100 3.03 -0.38 9.71
CA ALA A 100 4.04 -0.39 10.77
C ALA A 100 3.62 0.55 11.90
N GLY A 101 3.69 0.05 13.13
CA GLY A 101 3.09 0.68 14.30
C GLY A 101 1.58 0.44 14.31
N GLY A 102 1.04 -0.09 15.41
CA GLY A 102 -0.40 -0.34 15.55
C GLY A 102 -1.23 0.95 15.46
N GLU A 103 -2.55 0.86 15.67
CA GLU A 103 -3.55 1.95 15.58
C GLU A 103 -3.25 3.26 16.36
N GLY A 104 -2.06 3.46 16.94
CA GLY A 104 -1.61 4.68 17.63
C GLY A 104 -0.19 5.18 17.33
N ASP A 105 0.63 4.51 16.50
CA ASP A 105 2.09 4.80 16.44
C ASP A 105 2.53 5.51 15.16
N ALA A 106 1.63 6.31 14.58
CA ALA A 106 1.66 6.60 13.16
C ALA A 106 1.60 8.10 12.80
N MET A 107 2.25 8.91 13.61
CA MET A 107 3.26 9.88 13.16
C MET A 107 4.47 9.55 14.03
N ALA A 108 5.67 10.08 13.77
CA ALA A 108 6.59 10.25 14.90
C ALA A 108 5.81 11.06 15.94
N ALA A 109 5.29 10.40 16.98
CA ALA A 109 4.60 11.04 18.09
C ALA A 109 5.68 11.76 18.88
N VAL A 110 6.23 12.80 18.28
CA VAL A 110 6.95 13.83 18.99
C VAL A 110 5.85 14.57 19.73
N GLU A 111 5.49 14.05 20.91
CA GLU A 111 4.67 14.76 21.88
C GLU A 111 5.48 15.99 22.33
N LEU A 112 5.32 17.08 21.60
CA LEU A 112 5.90 18.36 21.96
C LEU A 112 4.96 19.02 22.96
N SER A 113 5.50 19.40 24.11
CA SER A 113 4.82 20.35 24.99
C SER A 113 4.58 21.68 24.27
N ALA A 114 3.60 22.45 24.72
CA ALA A 114 3.31 23.76 24.14
C ALA A 114 4.56 24.67 24.09
N ASP A 115 5.48 24.52 25.05
CA ASP A 115 6.72 25.30 25.09
C ASP A 115 7.72 24.84 24.02
N GLU A 116 7.82 23.54 23.75
CA GLU A 116 8.70 22.99 22.71
C GLU A 116 8.20 23.32 21.30
N VAL A 117 6.89 23.25 21.07
CA VAL A 117 6.28 23.70 19.81
C VAL A 117 6.63 25.16 19.54
N MET A 118 6.57 26.01 20.56
CA MET A 118 6.88 27.43 20.43
C MET A 118 8.37 27.71 20.22
N ALA A 119 9.24 26.95 20.88
CA ALA A 119 10.68 27.04 20.67
C ALA A 119 11.06 26.70 19.22
N ILE A 120 10.39 25.70 18.62
CA ILE A 120 10.58 25.31 17.22
C ILE A 120 9.97 26.37 16.29
N ALA A 121 8.72 26.78 16.53
CA ALA A 121 8.00 27.73 15.68
C ALA A 121 8.68 29.09 15.60
N SER A 122 9.31 29.54 16.69
CA SER A 122 10.01 30.82 16.75
C SER A 122 11.42 30.79 16.12
N ASP A 123 11.95 29.61 15.78
CA ASP A 123 13.29 29.49 15.20
C ASP A 123 13.33 30.06 13.77
N PRO A 124 14.28 30.95 13.42
CA PRO A 124 14.40 31.50 12.06
C PRO A 124 14.57 30.43 10.98
N ARG A 125 15.20 29.30 11.29
CA ARG A 125 15.40 28.17 10.37
C ARG A 125 14.07 27.48 10.06
N PHE A 126 13.16 27.45 11.03
CA PHE A 126 11.83 26.89 10.84
C PHE A 126 11.00 27.75 9.88
N HIS A 127 11.04 29.07 10.04
CA HIS A 127 10.41 30.00 9.10
C HIS A 127 10.93 29.85 7.67
N GLU A 128 12.25 29.68 7.51
CA GLU A 128 12.86 29.45 6.20
C GLU A 128 12.42 28.11 5.59
N ALA A 129 12.37 27.05 6.40
CA ALA A 129 11.88 25.74 5.98
C ALA A 129 10.41 25.79 5.53
N VAL A 130 9.53 26.44 6.30
CA VAL A 130 8.11 26.59 5.96
C VAL A 130 7.94 27.41 4.69
N ARG A 131 8.69 28.51 4.52
CA ARG A 131 8.66 29.30 3.28
C ARG A 131 9.04 28.48 2.05
N HIS A 132 9.97 27.53 2.18
CA HIS A 132 10.42 26.72 1.04
C HIS A 132 9.51 25.52 0.76
N LEU A 133 9.04 24.82 1.80
CA LEU A 133 8.31 23.56 1.69
C LEU A 133 6.79 23.74 1.63
N ALA A 134 6.26 24.74 2.34
CA ALA A 134 4.83 24.98 2.49
C ALA A 134 4.51 26.49 2.48
N PRO A 135 4.80 27.21 1.38
CA PRO A 135 4.65 28.66 1.30
C PRO A 135 3.24 29.15 1.63
N GLN A 136 2.21 28.36 1.34
CA GLN A 136 0.80 28.66 1.64
C GLN A 136 0.47 28.66 3.14
N ARG A 137 1.34 28.12 4.00
CA ARG A 137 1.15 28.04 5.46
C ARG A 137 1.94 29.11 6.22
N LEU A 138 2.70 29.95 5.52
CA LEU A 138 3.56 30.96 6.15
C LEU A 138 2.74 32.01 6.90
N ASP A 139 1.65 32.49 6.28
CA ASP A 139 0.77 33.50 6.88
C ASP A 139 0.10 32.99 8.16
N GLU A 140 -0.25 31.69 8.20
CA GLU A 140 -0.81 31.06 9.40
C GLU A 140 0.21 30.94 10.54
N LEU A 141 1.47 30.63 10.21
CA LEU A 141 2.56 30.56 11.18
C LEU A 141 2.84 31.95 11.79
N GLU A 142 2.95 32.97 10.95
CA GLU A 142 3.21 34.34 11.40
C GLU A 142 2.05 34.88 12.25
N ALA A 143 0.80 34.62 11.86
CA ALA A 143 -0.37 34.99 12.64
C ALA A 143 -0.42 34.29 14.02
N ALA A 144 -0.08 33.00 14.07
CA ALA A 144 -0.05 32.23 15.32
C ALA A 144 1.06 32.70 16.30
N LEU A 145 2.17 33.23 15.78
CA LEU A 145 3.22 33.83 16.60
C LEU A 145 2.87 35.25 17.06
N ALA A 146 2.06 35.98 16.28
CA ALA A 146 1.67 37.36 16.56
C ALA A 146 0.50 37.52 17.53
N ASP A 147 -0.38 36.52 17.67
CA ASP A 147 -1.53 36.51 18.60
C ASP A 147 -1.11 36.24 20.07
N ARG A 148 0.16 36.53 20.41
CA ARG A 148 0.73 36.31 21.74
C ARG A 148 1.51 37.53 22.23
#